data_AF-A0AAC9HKS2-F1
#
_entry.id   AF-A0AAC9HKS2-F1
#
_cell.length_a   1.000
_cell.length_b   1.000
_cell.length_c   1.000
_cell.angle_alpha   90.00
_cell.angle_beta   90.00
_cell.angle_gamma   90.00
#
_symmetry.space_group_name_H-M   'P 1'
#
loop_
_entity.id
_entity.type
_entity.pdbx_description
1 polymer ?
#
loop_
_entity_poly.entity_id
_entity_poly.type
_entity_poly.pdbx_seq_one_letter_code
_entity_poly.pdbx_strand_id
1 'polypeptide(L)'
;MALVDQGASLFWEVIRPAKGMVWDRHGSPGERPDPGTIVTAFCGVEICVLTPNQRAVRVVDRTCLSCADGAWRLRTGQSWPPLDY
;
A
#
# COMPACT_ATOMS: atom_id res chain seq x y z
N MET A 1 12.64 -4.84 19.73
CA MET A 1 13.05 -4.26 18.43
C MET A 1 12.28 -4.99 17.35
N ALA A 2 11.42 -4.31 16.60
CA ALA A 2 10.72 -4.95 15.48
C ALA A 2 11.76 -5.35 14.43
N LEU A 3 11.75 -6.62 14.03
CA LEU A 3 12.69 -7.17 13.05
C LEU A 3 12.57 -6.39 11.75
N VAL A 4 13.64 -5.70 11.36
CA VAL A 4 13.77 -5.07 10.05
C VAL A 4 13.93 -6.20 9.05
N ASP A 5 12.91 -6.45 8.23
CA ASP A 5 12.98 -7.44 7.17
C ASP A 5 13.19 -6.72 5.84
N GLN A 6 14.46 -6.55 5.45
CA GLN A 6 14.83 -5.96 4.16
C GLN A 6 14.31 -6.78 2.96
N GLY A 7 13.83 -8.01 3.19
CA GLY A 7 13.16 -8.87 2.22
C GLY A 7 11.63 -8.86 2.31
N ALA A 8 11.03 -8.06 3.22
CA ALA A 8 9.59 -8.03 3.39
C ALA A 8 8.90 -7.62 2.09
N SER A 9 8.10 -8.55 1.57
CA SER A 9 7.27 -8.30 0.41
C SER A 9 6.21 -7.26 0.73
N LEU A 10 5.88 -6.45 -0.26
CA LEU A 10 4.72 -5.57 -0.24
C LEU A 10 4.18 -5.48 -1.65
N PHE A 11 2.91 -5.15 -1.76
CA PHE A 11 2.30 -4.85 -3.04
C PHE A 11 1.50 -3.55 -2.97
N TRP A 12 1.27 -2.98 -4.14
CA TRP A 12 0.45 -1.80 -4.32
C TRP A 12 -0.78 -2.17 -5.12
N GLU A 13 -1.93 -1.64 -4.73
CA GLU A 13 -3.16 -1.78 -5.48
C GLU A 13 -3.75 -0.42 -5.81
N VAL A 14 -4.30 -0.32 -7.02
CA VAL A 14 -5.00 0.88 -7.48
C VAL A 14 -6.48 0.68 -7.20
N ILE A 15 -7.09 1.60 -6.48
CA ILE A 15 -8.53 1.61 -6.20
C ILE A 15 -9.21 2.64 -7.08
N ARG A 16 -10.52 2.46 -7.32
CA ARG A 16 -11.33 3.58 -7.78
C ARG A 16 -11.51 4.49 -6.55
N PRO A 17 -11.02 5.74 -6.55
CA PRO A 17 -11.25 6.62 -5.42
C PRO A 17 -12.76 6.76 -5.23
N ALA A 18 -13.24 6.51 -4.01
CA ALA A 18 -14.61 6.86 -3.64
C ALA A 18 -14.77 8.39 -3.78
N LYS A 19 -16.00 8.88 -3.89
CA LYS A 19 -16.26 10.33 -3.97
C LYS A 19 -15.62 11.03 -2.76
N GLY A 20 -14.62 11.90 -3.01
CA GLY A 20 -13.86 12.60 -1.97
C GLY A 20 -12.51 11.96 -1.59
N MET A 21 -12.19 10.77 -2.09
CA MET A 21 -10.83 10.23 -1.96
C MET A 21 -9.89 10.87 -2.98
N VAL A 22 -8.74 11.33 -2.49
CA VAL A 22 -7.69 11.96 -3.30
C VAL A 22 -6.61 10.95 -3.70
N TRP A 23 -6.46 9.86 -2.94
CA TRP A 23 -5.42 8.86 -3.12
C TRP A 23 -6.01 7.59 -3.74
N ASP A 24 -5.55 7.25 -4.94
CA ASP A 24 -6.04 6.12 -5.72
C ASP A 24 -5.11 4.90 -5.69
N ARG A 25 -3.93 5.01 -5.06
CA ARG A 25 -3.00 3.89 -4.87
C ARG A 25 -2.65 3.67 -3.40
N HIS A 26 -2.83 2.44 -2.94
CA HIS A 26 -2.62 2.01 -1.55
C HIS A 26 -1.70 0.79 -1.48
N GLY A 27 -0.93 0.69 -0.40
CA GLY A 27 0.06 -0.36 -0.20
C GLY A 27 -0.34 -1.30 0.93
N SER A 28 0.01 -2.58 0.80
CA SER A 28 -0.18 -3.61 1.84
C SER A 28 1.08 -4.48 1.96
N PRO A 29 1.38 -5.05 3.14
CA PRO A 29 2.47 -6.00 3.30
C PRO A 29 2.14 -7.34 2.65
N GLY A 30 3.18 -8.13 2.36
CA GLY A 30 3.07 -9.47 1.79
C GLY A 30 3.16 -9.51 0.26
N GLU A 31 3.06 -10.73 -0.27
CA GLU A 31 2.88 -10.95 -1.70
C GLU A 31 1.46 -10.57 -2.13
N ARG A 32 1.28 -10.23 -3.40
CA ARG A 32 -0.03 -9.88 -3.91
C ARG A 32 -0.93 -11.14 -3.93
N PRO A 33 -2.07 -11.15 -3.22
CA PRO A 33 -2.97 -12.30 -3.22
C PRO A 33 -3.80 -12.36 -4.50
N ASP A 34 -4.66 -13.39 -4.58
CA ASP A 34 -5.52 -13.60 -5.75
C ASP A 34 -6.50 -12.43 -5.96
N PRO A 35 -6.82 -12.09 -7.22
CA PRO A 35 -7.84 -11.10 -7.53
C PRO A 35 -9.18 -11.40 -6.84
N GLY A 36 -9.85 -10.35 -6.34
CA GLY A 36 -11.08 -10.46 -5.56
C GLY A 36 -10.87 -10.54 -4.05
N THR A 37 -9.65 -10.83 -3.60
CA THR A 37 -9.30 -10.83 -2.17
C THR A 37 -9.41 -9.42 -1.59
N ILE A 38 -10.06 -9.29 -0.43
CA ILE A 38 -10.07 -8.05 0.34
C ILE A 38 -8.87 -8.06 1.29
N VAL A 39 -8.08 -6.98 1.25
CA VAL A 39 -6.94 -6.78 2.14
C VAL A 39 -7.04 -5.41 2.82
N THR A 40 -6.42 -5.27 3.97
CA THR A 40 -6.29 -3.98 4.67
C THR A 40 -4.96 -3.34 4.29
N ALA A 41 -5.01 -2.15 3.70
CA ALA A 41 -3.84 -1.33 3.41
C ALA A 41 -3.16 -0.83 4.69
N PHE A 42 -1.91 -0.37 4.57
CA PHE A 42 -1.19 0.28 5.68
C PHE A 42 -1.97 1.45 6.31
N CYS A 43 -2.77 2.18 5.52
CA CYS A 43 -3.60 3.28 5.99
C CYS A 43 -4.92 2.85 6.66
N GLY A 44 -5.18 1.53 6.77
CA GLY A 44 -6.39 0.96 7.35
C GLY A 44 -7.57 0.81 6.37
N VAL A 45 -7.45 1.28 5.13
CA VAL A 45 -8.50 1.13 4.11
C VAL A 45 -8.56 -0.30 3.60
N GLU A 46 -9.77 -0.87 3.51
CA GLU A 46 -10.01 -2.13 2.82
C GLU A 46 -9.98 -1.93 1.30
N ILE A 47 -9.19 -2.75 0.62
CA ILE A 47 -9.02 -2.70 -0.84
C ILE A 47 -9.27 -4.10 -1.42
N CYS A 48 -9.97 -4.15 -2.55
CA CYS A 48 -10.17 -5.38 -3.31
C CYS A 48 -9.05 -5.51 -4.35
N VAL A 49 -8.34 -6.63 -4.35
CA VAL A 49 -7.25 -6.89 -5.30
C VAL A 49 -7.82 -7.05 -6.70
N LEU A 50 -7.30 -6.26 -7.63
CA LEU A 50 -7.79 -6.22 -8.99
C LEU A 50 -7.13 -7.31 -9.85
N THR A 51 -7.86 -7.78 -10.86
CA THR A 51 -7.26 -8.62 -11.91
C THR A 51 -6.20 -7.84 -12.68
N PRO A 52 -5.21 -8.52 -13.31
CA PRO A 52 -4.20 -7.85 -14.13
C PRO A 52 -4.79 -6.89 -15.18
N ASN A 53 -5.87 -7.29 -15.87
CA ASN A 53 -6.53 -6.46 -16.88
C ASN A 53 -7.21 -5.24 -16.27
N GLN A 54 -7.86 -5.39 -15.11
CA GLN A 54 -8.47 -4.26 -14.40
C GLN A 54 -7.42 -3.25 -13.92
N ARG A 55 -6.21 -3.70 -13.52
CA ARG A 55 -5.11 -2.80 -13.17
C ARG A 55 -4.53 -2.08 -14.38
N ALA A 56 -4.35 -2.79 -15.49
CA ALA A 56 -3.72 -2.24 -16.69
C ALA A 56 -4.46 -1.03 -17.27
N VAL A 57 -5.78 -0.95 -17.07
CA VAL A 57 -6.62 0.16 -17.55
C VAL A 57 -6.79 1.30 -16.54
N ARG A 58 -6.16 1.22 -15.35
CA ARG A 58 -6.26 2.25 -14.32
C ARG A 58 -5.08 3.20 -14.41
N VAL A 59 -5.40 4.49 -14.41
CA VAL A 59 -4.41 5.56 -14.22
C VAL A 59 -4.19 5.72 -12.73
N VAL A 60 -2.91 5.83 -12.33
CA VAL A 60 -2.53 6.20 -10.96
C VAL A 60 -2.21 7.67 -10.96
N ASP A 61 -3.00 8.46 -10.24
CA ASP A 61 -2.73 9.89 -10.04
C ASP A 61 -1.94 10.11 -8.74
N ARG A 62 -2.35 9.48 -7.62
CA ARG A 62 -1.76 9.79 -6.32
C ARG A 62 -1.66 8.59 -5.37
N THR A 63 -0.46 8.43 -4.81
CA THR A 63 -0.17 7.39 -3.80
C THR A 63 -0.49 7.89 -2.39
N CYS A 64 -1.21 7.10 -1.61
CA CYS A 64 -1.51 7.41 -0.21
C CYS A 64 -0.23 7.58 0.61
N LEU A 65 -0.04 8.76 1.21
CA LEU A 65 1.16 9.08 1.99
C LEU A 65 1.36 8.13 3.18
N SER A 66 0.29 7.82 3.93
CA SER A 66 0.36 6.85 5.04
C SER A 66 0.76 5.45 4.57
N CYS A 67 0.41 5.06 3.34
CA CYS A 67 0.89 3.80 2.76
C CYS A 67 2.36 3.87 2.36
N ALA A 68 2.83 5.02 1.87
CA ALA A 68 4.25 5.24 1.58
C ALA A 68 5.10 5.16 2.86
N ASP A 69 4.63 5.78 3.95
CA ASP A 69 5.30 5.73 5.26
C ASP A 69 5.30 4.30 5.83
N GLY A 70 4.19 3.58 5.72
CA GLY A 70 4.10 2.17 6.10
C GLY A 70 5.05 1.28 5.30
N ALA A 71 5.13 1.49 3.99
CA ALA A 71 6.06 0.77 3.11
C ALA A 71 7.53 1.08 3.43
N TRP A 72 7.84 2.35 3.76
CA TRP A 72 9.17 2.75 4.23
C TRP A 72 9.52 2.01 5.52
N ARG A 73 8.65 2.09 6.53
CA ARG A 73 8.85 1.43 7.82
C ARG A 73 9.02 -0.08 7.69
N LEU A 74 8.26 -0.73 6.81
CA LEU A 74 8.39 -2.16 6.56
C LEU A 74 9.80 -2.50 6.04
N ARG A 75 10.33 -1.72 5.08
CA ARG A 75 11.62 -2.00 4.43
C ARG A 75 12.83 -1.59 5.24
N THR A 76 12.73 -0.49 6.00
CA THR A 76 13.88 0.12 6.68
C THR A 76 13.85 -0.07 8.19
N GLY A 77 12.69 -0.42 8.75
CA GLY A 77 12.45 -0.42 10.19
C GLY A 77 12.30 0.98 10.79
N GLN A 78 12.40 2.04 9.98
CA GLN A 78 12.43 3.42 10.44
C GLN A 78 11.09 4.11 10.18
N SER A 79 10.71 5.05 11.03
CA SER A 79 9.57 5.92 10.73
C SER A 79 10.00 7.03 9.78
N TRP A 80 9.07 7.55 8.98
CA TRP A 80 9.26 8.76 8.20
C TRP A 80 8.30 9.86 8.72
N PRO A 81 8.79 11.10 8.94
CA PRO A 81 10.20 11.47 8.97
C PRO A 81 10.94 10.74 10.12
N PRO A 82 12.28 10.58 10.05
CA PRO A 82 13.05 10.04 11.16
C PRO A 82 12.78 10.85 12.43
N LEU A 83 12.44 10.15 13.51
CA LEU A 83 12.30 10.77 14.83
C LEU A 83 13.71 10.86 15.44
N ASP A 84 14.46 11.89 15.06
CA ASP A 84 15.72 12.21 15.72
C ASP A 84 15.42 12.79 17.10
N TYR A 85 15.68 12.02 18.16
CA TYR A 85 15.84 12.49 19.53
C TYR A 85 17.13 11.92 20.11
#